data_AF-A0A149VHY5-F1
#
_entry.id   AF-A0A149VHY5-F1
#
_cell.length_a   1.000
_cell.length_b   1.000
_cell.length_c   1.000
_cell.angle_alpha   90.00
_cell.angle_beta   90.00
_cell.angle_gamma   90.00
#
_symmetry.space_group_name_H-M   'P 1'
#
loop_
_entity.id
_entity.type
_entity.pdbx_description
1 polymer ?
#
loop_
_entity_poly.entity_id
_entity_poly.type
_entity_poly.pdbx_seq_one_letter_code
_entity_poly.pdbx_strand_id
1 'polypeptide(L)' 'MPRTFAYVRVSTVGQTTENQIQEIEAAGFRVEPRRVVTET' A
#
# COMPACT_ATOMS: atom_id res chain seq x y z
N MET A 1 4.75 10.65 18.46
CA MET A 1 4.15 10.71 17.10
C MET A 1 3.54 9.35 16.79
N PRO A 2 2.24 9.24 16.50
CA PRO A 2 1.61 7.97 16.16
C PRO A 2 2.20 7.40 14.86
N ARG A 3 2.30 6.08 14.76
CA ARG A 3 2.70 5.36 13.54
C ARG A 3 1.44 4.91 12.81
N THR A 4 1.29 5.29 11.55
CA THR A 4 0.19 4.84 10.68
C THR A 4 0.57 3.55 9.99
N PHE A 5 -0.33 2.57 9.97
CA PHE A 5 -0.17 1.30 9.27
C PHE A 5 -1.34 1.10 8.32
N ALA A 6 -1.07 0.51 7.16
CA ALA A 6 -2.08 0.12 6.18
C ALA A 6 -1.97 -1.38 5.92
N TYR A 7 -3.10 -2.08 5.95
CA TYR A 7 -3.21 -3.47 5.50
C TYR A 7 -4.01 -3.48 4.21
N VAL A 8 -3.48 -4.13 3.18
CA VAL A 8 -4.09 -4.15 1.86
C VAL A 8 -4.13 -5.55 1.29
N ARG A 9 -5.22 -5.85 0.59
CA ARG A 9 -5.40 -7.11 -0.14
C ARG A 9 -5.95 -6.79 -1.52
N VAL A 10 -5.56 -7.58 -2.51
CA VAL A 10 -6.14 -7.54 -3.86
C VAL A 10 -6.93 -8.82 -4.08
N SER A 11 -8.15 -8.70 -4.59
CA SER A 11 -9.02 -9.86 -4.89
C SER A 11 -9.63 -9.78 -6.28
N THR A 12 -9.34 -8.72 -7.03
CA THR A 12 -9.87 -8.49 -8.37
C THR A 12 -8.77 -8.70 -9.39
N VAL A 13 -9.08 -9.46 -10.44
CA VAL A 13 -8.16 -9.67 -11.58
C VAL A 13 -7.87 -8.31 -12.22
N GLY A 14 -6.58 -7.94 -12.25
CA GLY A 14 -6.10 -6.64 -12.74
C GLY A 14 -5.74 -5.63 -11.65
N GLN A 15 -6.06 -5.90 -10.38
CA GLN A 15 -5.48 -5.15 -9.26
C GLN A 15 -4.14 -5.75 -8.86
N THR A 16 -3.13 -4.91 -8.70
CA THR A 16 -1.81 -5.30 -8.20
C THR A 16 -1.50 -4.61 -6.87
N THR A 17 -0.51 -5.13 -6.15
CA THR A 17 0.03 -4.50 -4.94
C THR A 17 0.54 -3.08 -5.21
N GLU A 18 1.07 -2.81 -6.40
CA GLU A 18 1.58 -1.50 -6.78
C GLU A 18 0.46 -0.47 -6.92
N ASN A 19 -0.68 -0.85 -7.49
CA ASN A 19 -1.84 0.04 -7.59
C ASN A 19 -2.32 0.46 -6.19
N GLN A 20 -2.28 -0.44 -5.22
CA GLN A 20 -2.67 -0.12 -3.83
C GLN A 20 -1.71 0.89 -3.17
N ILE A 21 -0.41 0.80 -3.47
CA ILE A 21 0.58 1.76 -2.98
C ILE A 21 0.30 3.15 -3.56
N GLN A 22 -0.01 3.23 -4.85
CA GLN A 22 -0.35 4.50 -5.52
C GLN A 22 -1.60 5.14 -4.92
N GLU A 23 -2.65 4.37 -4.62
CA GLU A 23 -3.86 4.87 -3.96
C GLU A 23 -3.57 5.42 -2.56
N ILE A 24 -2.69 4.76 -1.80
CA ILE A 24 -2.27 5.23 -0.47
C ILE A 24 -1.49 6.55 -0.58
N GLU A 25 -0.61 6.67 -1.57
CA GLU A 25 0.12 7.90 -1.85
C GLU A 25 -0.82 9.03 -2.30
N ALA A 26 -1.79 8.73 -3.16
CA ALA A 26 -2.80 9.68 -3.62
C ALA A 26 -3.69 10.18 -2.46
N ALA A 27 -3.92 9.36 -1.44
CA ALA A 27 -4.60 9.75 -0.20
C ALA A 27 -3.74 10.65 0.72
N GLY A 28 -2.51 10.97 0.33
CA GLY A 28 -1.61 11.89 1.03
C GLY A 28 -0.67 11.22 2.03
N PHE A 29 -0.59 9.88 2.04
CA PHE A 29 0.35 9.17 2.90
C PHE A 29 1.69 8.98 2.19
N ARG A 30 2.79 9.26 2.88
CA ARG A 30 4.13 8.97 2.36
C ARG A 30 4.46 7.51 2.56
N VAL A 31 4.54 6.74 1.48
CA VAL A 31 4.96 5.34 1.50
C VAL A 31 6.45 5.26 1.15
N GLU A 32 7.26 4.73 2.05
CA GLU A 32 8.68 4.50 1.78
C GLU A 32 8.86 3.04 1.33
N PRO A 33 9.57 2.75 0.22
CA PRO A 33 9.68 1.39 -0.31
C PRO A 33 10.15 0.35 0.72
N ARG A 34 11.09 0.72 1.61
CA ARG A 34 11.57 -0.15 2.71
C ARG A 34 10.54 -0.46 3.80
N ARG A 35 9.36 0.16 3.76
CA ARG A 35 8.23 -0.07 4.68
C ARG A 35 7.10 -0.87 4.04
N VAL A 36 7.25 -1.26 2.78
CA VAL A 36 6.28 -2.11 2.07
C VAL A 36 6.70 -3.56 2.26
N VAL A 37 5.77 -4.38 2.74
CA VAL A 37 5.94 -5.84 2.88
C VAL A 37 4.80 -6.50 2.13
N THR A 38 5.13 -7.39 1.20
CA THR A 38 4.17 -8.12 0.37
C THR A 38 4.34 -9.61 0.60
N GLU A 39 3.25 -10.31 0.91
CA GLU A 39 3.22 -11.78 0.94
C GLU A 39 2.81 -12.26 -0.46
N THR A 40 3.61 -13.15 -1.07
CA THR A 40 3.36 -13.71 -2.42
C THR A 40 2.51 -14.96 -2.34
#